data_AF-A0A3D4MEL4-F1
#
_entry.id   AF-A0A3D4MEL4-F1
#
_cell.length_a   1.000
_cell.length_b   1.000
_cell.length_c   1.000
_cell.angle_alpha   90.00
_cell.angle_beta   90.00
_cell.angle_gamma   90.00
#
_symmetry.space_group_name_H-M   'P 1'
#
loop_
_entity.id
_entity.type
_entity.pdbx_description
1 polymer ?
#
loop_
_entity_poly.entity_id
_entity_poly.type
_entity_poly.pdbx_seq_one_letter_code
_entity_poly.pdbx_strand_id
1 'polypeptide(L)'
;MSHLPALSLPLPDGCLPLPLTLALVEVMEAQAGSLYALAADVLAGKAAHGTLITLLRAIYIHGGCGMKESALEDYLLTLSAVKIVTEILAAVLTPLSRIDIAVEREEGERAPVQAGG
;
A
#
# COMPACT_ATOMS: atom_id res chain seq x y z
N MET A 1 -17.85 6.80 9.99
CA MET A 1 -16.88 5.71 9.80
C MET A 1 -16.30 5.88 8.40
N SER A 2 -15.02 6.21 8.27
CA SER A 2 -14.40 6.38 6.96
C SER A 2 -14.24 5.00 6.33
N HIS A 3 -15.20 4.59 5.51
CA HIS A 3 -15.12 3.36 4.75
C HIS A 3 -14.01 3.52 3.72
N LEU A 4 -12.83 3.00 4.02
CA LEU A 4 -11.80 2.81 2.99
C LEU A 4 -12.40 1.90 1.92
N PRO A 5 -12.18 2.19 0.63
CA PRO A 5 -12.69 1.33 -0.43
C PRO A 5 -12.15 -0.09 -0.20
N ALA A 6 -13.04 -1.08 -0.30
CA ALA A 6 -12.66 -2.48 -0.16
C ALA A 6 -11.67 -2.83 -1.28
N LEU A 7 -10.40 -2.96 -0.94
CA LEU A 7 -9.36 -3.35 -1.86
C LEU A 7 -9.54 -4.84 -2.19
N SER A 8 -9.47 -5.19 -3.47
CA SER A 8 -9.60 -6.57 -3.91
C SER A 8 -8.54 -6.85 -4.96
N LEU A 9 -7.88 -8.01 -4.85
CA LEU A 9 -6.90 -8.45 -5.83
C LEU A 9 -7.60 -9.26 -6.92
N PRO A 10 -7.25 -9.07 -8.20
CA PRO A 10 -7.83 -9.87 -9.27
C PRO A 10 -7.41 -11.33 -9.13
N LEU A 11 -8.34 -12.25 -9.40
CA LEU A 11 -8.07 -13.67 -9.57
C LEU A 11 -8.61 -14.11 -10.95
N PRO A 12 -8.15 -15.24 -11.51
CA PRO A 12 -8.69 -15.75 -12.77
C PRO A 12 -10.22 -15.87 -12.80
N ASP A 13 -10.82 -16.32 -11.69
CA ASP A 13 -12.26 -16.60 -11.58
C ASP A 13 -13.01 -15.61 -10.66
N GLY A 14 -12.41 -14.46 -10.33
CA GLY A 14 -13.05 -13.48 -9.45
C GLY A 14 -12.09 -12.49 -8.81
N CYS A 15 -12.29 -12.23 -7.53
CA CYS A 15 -11.42 -11.35 -6.77
C CYS A 15 -11.18 -11.87 -5.35
N LEU A 16 -10.00 -11.57 -4.81
CA LEU A 16 -9.60 -11.85 -3.45
C LEU A 16 -9.75 -10.58 -2.61
N PRO A 17 -10.67 -10.53 -1.63
CA PRO A 17 -10.75 -9.39 -0.72
C PRO A 17 -9.43 -9.20 0.04
N LEU A 18 -8.90 -7.99 0.03
CA LEU A 18 -7.65 -7.64 0.70
C LEU A 18 -7.94 -6.67 1.85
N PRO A 19 -8.05 -7.14 3.10
CA PRO A 19 -8.26 -6.28 4.25
C PRO A 19 -7.01 -5.42 4.51
N LEU A 20 -7.20 -4.11 4.63
CA LEU A 20 -6.14 -3.16 4.98
C LEU A 20 -5.83 -3.27 6.48
N THR A 21 -4.80 -4.04 6.81
CA THR A 21 -4.37 -4.28 8.20
C THR A 21 -2.91 -3.87 8.40
N LEU A 22 -2.49 -3.67 9.65
CA LEU A 22 -1.08 -3.41 9.96
C LEU A 22 -0.18 -4.57 9.49
N ALA A 23 -0.64 -5.81 9.64
CA ALA A 23 0.10 -6.99 9.19
C ALA A 23 0.35 -6.99 7.67
N LEU A 24 -0.59 -6.46 6.87
CA LEU A 24 -0.38 -6.28 5.44
C LEU A 24 0.73 -5.26 5.16
N VAL A 25 0.74 -4.13 5.89
CA VAL A 25 1.77 -3.10 5.76
C VAL A 25 3.14 -3.67 6.09
N GLU A 26 3.26 -4.43 7.19
CA GLU A 26 4.51 -5.10 7.58
C GLU A 26 5.00 -6.08 6.51
N VAL A 27 4.10 -6.86 5.90
CA VAL A 27 4.45 -7.73 4.77
C VAL A 27 4.98 -6.93 3.59
N MET A 28 4.32 -5.81 3.24
CA MET A 28 4.76 -4.97 2.13
C MET A 28 6.14 -4.35 2.40
N GLU A 29 6.37 -3.87 3.62
CA GLU A 29 7.66 -3.27 4.01
C GLU A 29 8.78 -4.30 4.09
N ALA A 30 8.49 -5.52 4.54
CA ALA A 30 9.46 -6.60 4.54
C ALA A 30 9.93 -6.98 3.12
N GLN A 31 9.08 -6.80 2.11
CA GLN A 31 9.41 -7.14 0.72
C GLN A 31 10.03 -5.98 -0.07
N ALA A 32 9.58 -4.75 0.17
CA ALA A 32 9.93 -3.60 -0.66
C ALA A 32 10.69 -2.49 0.09
N GLY A 33 10.89 -2.62 1.40
CA GLY A 33 11.37 -1.54 2.25
C GLY A 33 10.33 -0.43 2.40
N SER A 34 10.77 0.82 2.42
CA SER A 34 9.87 1.96 2.62
C SER A 34 8.78 2.04 1.54
N LEU A 35 7.51 2.01 1.95
CA LEU A 35 6.37 2.11 1.03
C LEU A 35 6.29 3.48 0.33
N TYR A 36 6.73 4.54 1.00
CA TYR A 36 6.83 5.88 0.39
C TYR A 36 7.91 5.92 -0.70
N ALA A 37 9.06 5.28 -0.48
CA ALA A 37 10.10 5.18 -1.50
C ALA A 37 9.62 4.35 -2.70
N LEU A 38 8.98 3.20 -2.43
CA LEU A 38 8.37 2.39 -3.48
C LEU A 38 7.33 3.17 -4.28
N ALA A 39 6.47 3.94 -3.63
CA ALA A 39 5.48 4.77 -4.31
C ALA A 39 6.13 5.81 -5.23
N ALA A 40 7.20 6.47 -4.77
CA ALA A 40 7.98 7.40 -5.59
C ALA A 40 8.61 6.71 -6.81
N ASP A 41 9.19 5.53 -6.63
CA ASP A 41 9.81 4.76 -7.72
C ASP A 41 8.80 4.25 -8.74
N VAL A 42 7.61 3.82 -8.28
CA VAL A 42 6.52 3.40 -9.16
C VAL A 42 6.03 4.58 -10.01
N LEU A 43 5.81 5.75 -9.39
CA LEU A 43 5.38 6.97 -10.09
C LEU A 43 6.46 7.48 -11.07
N ALA A 44 7.73 7.32 -10.74
CA ALA A 44 8.86 7.67 -11.60
C ALA A 44 9.13 6.64 -12.72
N GLY A 45 8.41 5.51 -12.76
CA GLY A 45 8.65 4.42 -13.71
C GLY A 45 9.98 3.69 -13.51
N LYS A 46 10.54 3.75 -12.30
CA LYS A 46 11.85 3.17 -11.93
C LYS A 46 11.73 1.83 -11.20
N ALA A 47 10.54 1.50 -10.69
CA ALA A 47 10.32 0.25 -9.98
C ALA A 47 10.57 -0.95 -10.91
N ALA A 48 11.52 -1.81 -10.53
CA ALA A 48 11.84 -3.00 -11.30
C ALA A 48 10.65 -3.97 -11.32
N HIS A 49 10.31 -4.49 -12.50
CA HIS A 49 9.16 -5.39 -12.66
C HIS A 49 9.25 -6.62 -11.74
N GLY A 50 10.43 -7.24 -11.62
CA GLY A 50 10.64 -8.38 -10.72
C GLY A 50 10.34 -8.04 -9.25
N THR A 51 10.71 -6.85 -8.77
CA THR A 51 10.38 -6.40 -7.42
C THR A 51 8.87 -6.27 -7.21
N LEU A 52 8.16 -5.73 -8.21
CA LEU A 52 6.70 -5.61 -8.16
C LEU A 52 6.02 -6.98 -8.13
N ILE A 53 6.51 -7.95 -8.90
CA ILE A 53 5.99 -9.31 -8.91
C ILE A 53 6.23 -10.01 -7.57
N THR A 54 7.44 -9.91 -7.01
CA THR A 54 7.76 -10.48 -5.69
C THR A 54 6.87 -9.89 -4.59
N LEU A 55 6.67 -8.57 -4.61
CA LEU A 55 5.77 -7.89 -3.68
C LEU A 55 4.33 -8.40 -3.83
N LEU A 56 3.81 -8.46 -5.06
CA LEU A 56 2.46 -8.96 -5.31
C LEU A 56 2.31 -10.41 -4.86
N ARG A 57 3.29 -11.28 -5.12
CA ARG A 57 3.25 -12.67 -4.66
C ARG A 57 3.07 -12.75 -3.14
N ALA A 58 3.82 -11.97 -2.38
CA ALA A 58 3.71 -11.91 -0.93
C ALA A 58 2.32 -11.40 -0.47
N ILE A 59 1.79 -10.38 -1.13
CA ILE A 59 0.47 -9.81 -0.83
C ILE A 59 -0.65 -10.82 -1.09
N TYR A 60 -0.60 -11.56 -2.21
CA TYR A 60 -1.58 -12.61 -2.52
C TYR A 60 -1.50 -13.75 -1.50
N ILE A 61 -0.31 -14.20 -1.13
CA ILE A 61 -0.12 -15.24 -0.11
C ILE A 61 -0.68 -14.77 1.24
N HIS A 62 -0.36 -13.53 1.65
CA HIS A 62 -0.91 -12.94 2.88
C HIS A 62 -2.43 -12.85 2.86
N GLY A 63 -3.03 -12.49 1.72
CA GLY A 63 -4.48 -12.44 1.52
C GLY A 63 -5.16 -13.81 1.52
N GLY A 64 -4.41 -14.91 1.64
CA GLY A 64 -4.96 -16.27 1.65
C GLY A 64 -5.23 -16.84 0.25
N CYS A 65 -4.49 -16.39 -0.77
CA CYS A 65 -4.59 -16.94 -2.11
C CYS A 65 -4.28 -18.45 -2.10
N GLY A 66 -5.23 -19.26 -2.58
CA GLY A 66 -5.09 -20.73 -2.65
C GLY A 66 -4.36 -21.24 -3.89
N MET A 67 -3.87 -20.36 -4.77
CA MET A 67 -3.10 -20.77 -5.95
C MET A 67 -1.74 -21.34 -5.54
N LYS A 68 -1.27 -22.35 -6.28
CA LYS A 68 0.11 -22.83 -6.13
C LYS A 68 1.08 -21.71 -6.51
N GLU A 69 2.22 -21.63 -5.82
CA GLU A 69 3.19 -20.54 -5.99
C GLU A 69 3.62 -20.34 -7.45
N SER A 70 3.93 -21.42 -8.18
CA SER A 70 4.31 -21.35 -9.60
C SER A 70 3.17 -20.82 -10.48
N ALA A 71 1.92 -21.23 -10.23
CA ALA A 71 0.76 -20.77 -10.98
C ALA A 71 0.41 -19.31 -10.66
N LEU A 72 0.68 -18.87 -9.42
CA LEU A 72 0.53 -17.48 -9.02
C LEU A 72 1.55 -16.60 -9.74
N GLU A 73 2.82 -17.02 -9.80
CA GLU A 73 3.85 -16.27 -10.54
C GLU A 73 3.50 -16.13 -12.01
N ASP A 74 3.14 -17.22 -12.69
CA ASP A 74 2.71 -17.19 -14.09
C ASP A 74 1.52 -16.25 -14.31
N TYR A 75 0.54 -16.29 -13.40
CA TYR A 75 -0.61 -15.39 -13.45
C TYR A 75 -0.24 -13.92 -13.26
N LEU A 76 0.63 -13.62 -12.29
CA LEU A 76 1.07 -12.24 -12.01
C LEU A 76 1.78 -11.61 -13.22
N LEU A 77 2.49 -12.41 -14.02
CA LEU A 77 3.13 -11.96 -15.27
C LEU A 77 2.11 -11.56 -16.36
N THR A 78 0.86 -12.01 -16.27
CA THR A 78 -0.21 -11.61 -17.20
C THR A 78 -0.89 -10.28 -16.81
N LEU A 79 -0.62 -9.79 -15.60
CA LEU A 79 -1.26 -8.60 -15.03
C LEU A 79 -0.38 -7.36 -15.14
N SER A 80 -1.02 -6.19 -15.06
CA SER A 80 -0.30 -4.94 -14.85
C SER A 80 0.12 -4.81 -13.39
N ALA A 81 1.30 -5.33 -13.05
CA ALA A 81 1.83 -5.28 -11.69
C ALA A 81 1.92 -3.84 -11.14
N VAL A 82 2.34 -2.90 -11.99
CA VAL A 82 2.42 -1.47 -11.67
C VAL A 82 1.05 -0.93 -11.24
N LYS A 83 -0.01 -1.23 -11.99
CA LYS A 83 -1.36 -0.75 -11.69
C LYS A 83 -1.84 -1.27 -10.34
N ILE A 84 -1.73 -2.58 -10.12
CA ILE A 84 -2.20 -3.22 -8.89
C ILE A 84 -1.41 -2.69 -7.68
N VAL A 85 -0.07 -2.60 -7.77
CA VAL A 85 0.76 -2.06 -6.69
C VAL A 85 0.41 -0.59 -6.41
N THR A 86 0.14 0.22 -7.45
CA THR A 86 -0.28 1.62 -7.27
C THR A 86 -1.60 1.71 -6.51
N GLU A 87 -2.59 0.87 -6.85
CA GLU A 87 -3.88 0.83 -6.17
C GLU A 87 -3.74 0.40 -4.70
N ILE A 88 -2.92 -0.60 -4.41
CA ILE A 88 -2.62 -1.04 -3.04
C ILE A 88 -1.93 0.08 -2.25
N LEU A 89 -0.89 0.70 -2.82
CA LEU A 89 -0.17 1.81 -2.19
C LEU A 89 -1.09 2.99 -1.91
N ALA A 90 -1.97 3.35 -2.86
CA ALA A 90 -2.96 4.40 -2.64
C ALA A 90 -3.89 4.05 -1.47
N ALA A 91 -4.37 2.81 -1.40
CA ALA A 91 -5.25 2.36 -0.32
C ALA A 91 -4.56 2.36 1.05
N VAL A 92 -3.28 1.99 1.11
CA VAL A 92 -2.47 1.93 2.35
C VAL A 92 -2.01 3.32 2.81
N LEU A 93 -1.55 4.18 1.89
CA LEU A 93 -0.95 5.48 2.23
C LEU A 93 -1.99 6.60 2.41
N THR A 94 -3.16 6.52 1.76
CA THR A 94 -4.23 7.54 1.91
C THR A 94 -4.77 7.69 3.34
N PRO A 95 -5.00 6.64 4.13
CA PRO A 95 -5.35 6.77 5.54
C PRO A 95 -4.23 7.43 6.36
N LEU A 96 -2.97 7.07 6.10
CA LEU A 96 -1.81 7.57 6.85
C LEU A 96 -1.59 9.07 6.62
N SER A 97 -1.74 9.54 5.38
CA SER A 97 -1.61 10.97 5.07
C SER A 97 -2.67 11.84 5.77
N ARG A 98 -3.82 11.27 6.16
CA ARG A 98 -4.83 12.00 6.94
C ARG A 98 -4.48 12.12 8.42
N ILE A 99 -3.65 11.21 8.95
CA ILE A 99 -3.21 11.24 10.34
C ILE A 99 -2.11 12.30 10.51
N ASP A 100 -1.15 12.38 9.58
CA ASP A 100 -0.10 13.42 9.62
C ASP A 100 -0.68 14.85 9.59
N ILE A 101 -1.70 15.09 8.75
CA ILE A 101 -2.38 16.41 8.67
C ILE A 101 -3.09 16.77 9.99
N ALA A 102 -3.55 15.78 10.76
CA ALA A 102 -4.20 16.04 12.05
C ALA A 102 -3.17 16.42 13.13
N VAL A 103 -2.00 15.77 13.13
CA VAL A 103 -0.91 16.03 14.09
C VAL A 103 -0.32 17.43 13.88
N GLU A 104 -0.09 17.87 12.63
CA GLU A 104 0.42 19.22 12.35
C GLU A 104 -0.55 20.34 12.76
N ARG A 105 -1.86 20.06 12.83
CA ARG A 105 -2.86 21.06 13.23
C ARG A 105 -2.96 21.26 14.74
N GLU A 106 -2.59 20.28 15.55
CA GLU A 106 -2.63 20.40 17.01
C GLU A 106 -1.38 21.10 17.59
N GLU A 107 -0.26 21.11 16.87
CA GLU A 107 0.95 21.85 17.28
C GLU A 107 0.93 23.35 16.92
N GLY A 108 0.05 23.77 16.01
CA GLY A 108 -0.11 25.18 15.62
C GLY A 108 -0.93 26.05 16.59
N GLU A 109 -1.67 25.45 17.53
CA GLU A 109 -2.59 26.16 18.44
C GLU A 109 -2.03 26.32 19.88
N ARG A 110 -0.72 26.57 19.99
CA ARG A 110 -0.11 27.09 21.23
C ARG A 110 0.79 28.27 20.93
N ALA A 111 0.16 29.42 20.65
CA ALA A 111 0.82 30.71 20.81
C ALA A 111 0.49 31.28 22.19
N PRO A 112 1.46 31.43 23.12
CA PRO A 112 1.28 32.29 24.27
C PRO A 112 1.93 33.66 24.03
N VAL A 113 1.05 34.66 24.12
CA VAL A 113 1.18 35.90 24.91
C VAL A 113 2.19 36.95 24.43
N GLN A 114 1.62 38.09 24.03
CA GLN A 114 2.25 39.40 23.93
C GLN A 114 3.09 39.71 25.17
N ALA A 115 4.38 39.97 24.99
CA ALA A 115 5.19 40.68 25.98
C ALA A 115 5.12 42.19 25.66
N GLY A 116 4.15 42.88 26.26
CA GLY A 116 4.21 44.32 26.47
C GLY A 116 4.77 44.60 27.86
N GLY A 117 5.71 45.55 27.97
CA GLY A 117 6.31 46.01 29.23
C GLY A 117 7.70 46.56 29.03
#